data_AF-A0A838H9R7-F1
#
_entry.id   AF-A0A838H9R7-F1
#
_cell.length_a   1.000
_cell.length_b   1.000
_cell.length_c   1.000
_cell.angle_alpha   90.00
_cell.angle_beta   90.00
_cell.angle_gamma   90.00
#
_symmetry.space_group_name_H-M   'P 1'
#
loop_
_entity.id
_entity.type
_entity.pdbx_description
1 polymer ?
#
loop_
_entity_poly.entity_id
_entity_poly.type
_entity_poly.pdbx_seq_one_letter_code
_entity_poly.pdbx_strand_id
1 'polypeptide(L)'
;MLAELEDTYKLIEKLSALGGDVSISTTQIDVAKDVRTALDALLQHETTAVSALHEVIPHSGQEPRSEALEHLLEHTIMRKQQQIDYLWHASDLEQPLAD
;
A
#
# COMPACT_ATOMS: atom_id res chain seq x y z
N MET A 1 3.87 -6.14 -10.09
CA MET A 1 2.47 -6.43 -10.48
C MET A 1 1.92 -7.69 -9.82
N LEU A 2 2.57 -8.86 -9.89
CA LEU A 2 2.09 -10.06 -9.18
C LEU A 2 2.05 -9.86 -7.65
N ALA A 3 3.08 -9.23 -7.08
CA ALA A 3 3.15 -8.95 -5.64
C ALA A 3 2.04 -8.02 -5.13
N GLU A 4 1.61 -7.01 -5.91
CA GLU A 4 0.48 -6.14 -5.52
C GLU A 4 -0.82 -6.93 -5.38
N LEU A 5 -1.09 -7.81 -6.35
CA LEU A 5 -2.27 -8.65 -6.34
C LEU A 5 -2.21 -9.68 -5.21
N GLU A 6 -1.05 -10.28 -4.96
CA GLU A 6 -0.86 -11.23 -3.88
C GLU A 6 -1.12 -10.60 -2.51
N ASP A 7 -0.58 -9.41 -2.25
CA ASP A 7 -0.85 -8.68 -1.02
C ASP A 7 -2.33 -8.32 -0.88
N THR A 8 -2.96 -7.88 -1.98
CA THR A 8 -4.39 -7.59 -2.01
C THR A 8 -5.20 -8.83 -1.64
N TYR A 9 -4.88 -10.00 -2.21
CA TYR A 9 -5.57 -11.25 -1.86
C TYR A 9 -5.39 -11.63 -0.39
N LYS A 10 -4.15 -11.54 0.14
CA LYS A 10 -3.89 -11.83 1.55
C LYS A 10 -4.69 -10.90 2.48
N LEU A 11 -4.78 -9.61 2.13
CA LEU A 11 -5.58 -8.64 2.89
C LEU A 11 -7.07 -8.97 2.83
N ILE A 12 -7.62 -9.29 1.65
CA ILE A 12 -9.03 -9.67 1.47
C ILE A 12 -9.36 -10.92 2.29
N GLU A 13 -8.54 -11.97 2.17
CA GLU A 13 -8.73 -13.22 2.91
C GLU A 13 -8.68 -12.98 4.42
N LYS A 14 -7.71 -12.18 4.88
CA LYS A 14 -7.55 -11.86 6.30
C LYS A 14 -8.72 -11.04 6.84
N LEU A 15 -9.16 -10.02 6.12
CA LEU A 15 -10.32 -9.19 6.48
C LEU A 15 -11.60 -10.03 6.54
N SER A 16 -11.84 -10.87 5.54
CA SER A 16 -13.00 -11.76 5.50
C SER A 16 -12.97 -12.77 6.66
N ALA A 17 -11.81 -13.33 7.00
CA ALA A 17 -11.64 -14.24 8.14
C ALA A 17 -11.90 -13.58 9.50
N LEU A 18 -11.77 -12.25 9.58
CA LEU A 18 -12.11 -11.44 10.75
C LEU A 18 -13.58 -10.99 10.76
N GLY A 19 -14.39 -11.36 9.75
CA GLY A 19 -15.80 -10.99 9.63
C GLY A 19 -16.04 -9.60 9.04
N GLY A 20 -15.01 -8.98 8.43
CA GLY A 20 -15.14 -7.71 7.74
C GLY A 20 -15.71 -7.85 6.33
N ASP A 21 -16.32 -6.78 5.83
CA ASP A 21 -16.78 -6.67 4.44
C ASP A 21 -15.70 -6.05 3.56
N VAL A 22 -15.54 -6.60 2.35
CA VAL A 22 -14.56 -6.15 1.36
C VAL A 22 -15.28 -5.45 0.23
N SER A 23 -14.83 -4.24 -0.10
CA SER A 23 -15.34 -3.51 -1.27
C SER A 23 -14.79 -4.11 -2.56
N ILE A 24 -15.69 -4.40 -3.50
CA ILE A 24 -15.35 -4.77 -4.89
C ILE A 24 -15.47 -3.58 -5.85
N SER A 25 -15.82 -2.40 -5.32
CA SER A 25 -15.95 -1.20 -6.12
C SER A 25 -14.56 -0.66 -6.47
N THR A 26 -14.27 -0.56 -7.76
CA THR A 26 -13.02 0.01 -8.26
C THR A 26 -13.27 1.35 -8.94
N THR A 27 -12.31 2.26 -8.78
CA THR A 27 -12.27 3.51 -9.55
C THR A 27 -11.43 3.31 -10.81
N GLN A 28 -11.74 4.07 -11.87
CA GLN A 28 -10.90 4.12 -13.05
C GLN A 28 -9.61 4.89 -12.75
N ILE A 29 -8.46 4.33 -13.12
CA ILE A 29 -7.17 4.99 -12.99
C ILE A 29 -6.80 5.57 -14.34
N ASP A 30 -6.71 6.90 -14.41
CA ASP A 30 -6.19 7.59 -15.59
C ASP A 30 -4.66 7.51 -15.61
N VAL A 31 -4.12 6.84 -16.63
CA VAL A 31 -2.68 6.72 -16.81
C VAL A 31 -2.18 7.84 -17.70
N ALA A 32 -1.35 8.73 -17.13
CA ALA A 32 -0.71 9.79 -17.89
C ALA A 32 0.22 9.22 -18.97
N LYS A 33 0.24 9.87 -20.14
CA LYS A 33 1.14 9.50 -21.25
C LYS A 33 2.55 10.06 -21.10
N ASP A 34 2.67 11.17 -20.38
CA ASP A 34 3.96 11.77 -20.04
C ASP A 34 4.61 11.00 -18.89
N VAL A 35 5.89 10.66 -19.06
CA VAL A 35 6.61 9.79 -18.11
C VAL A 35 6.72 10.44 -16.73
N ARG A 36 7.03 11.73 -16.66
CA ARG A 36 7.17 12.44 -15.38
C ARG A 36 5.84 12.47 -14.63
N THR A 37 4.79 12.88 -15.33
CA THR A 37 3.43 12.92 -14.77
C THR A 37 2.96 11.53 -14.31
N ALA A 38 3.31 10.47 -15.05
CA ALA A 38 2.98 9.10 -14.68
C ALA A 38 3.75 8.62 -13.44
N LEU A 39 5.04 8.96 -13.30
CA LEU A 39 5.85 8.62 -12.14
C LEU A 39 5.38 9.38 -10.89
N ASP A 40 5.08 10.67 -11.01
CA ASP A 40 4.56 11.48 -9.91
C ASP A 40 3.21 10.94 -9.40
N ALA A 41 2.30 10.58 -10.32
CA ALA A 41 1.03 9.96 -9.97
C ALA A 41 1.20 8.60 -9.29
N LEU A 42 2.10 7.74 -9.81
CA LEU A 42 2.38 6.44 -9.21
C LEU A 42 2.95 6.59 -7.80
N LEU A 43 3.89 7.51 -7.60
CA LEU A 43 4.47 7.79 -6.30
C LEU A 43 3.40 8.27 -5.31
N GLN A 44 2.53 9.18 -5.73
CA GLN A 44 1.40 9.64 -4.90
C GLN A 44 0.47 8.49 -4.51
N HIS A 45 0.15 7.57 -5.44
CA HIS A 45 -0.68 6.41 -5.15
C HIS A 45 -0.01 5.48 -4.12
N GLU A 46 1.28 5.19 -4.27
CA GLU A 46 2.00 4.31 -3.33
C GLU A 46 2.11 4.94 -1.93
N THR A 47 2.42 6.24 -1.84
CA THR A 47 2.44 6.95 -0.55
C THR A 47 1.07 6.95 0.12
N THR A 48 0.01 7.21 -0.65
CA THR A 48 -1.38 7.18 -0.14
C THR A 48 -1.74 5.79 0.37
N ALA A 49 -1.36 4.73 -0.36
CA ALA A 49 -1.60 3.35 0.06
C ALA A 49 -0.86 3.02 1.37
N VAL A 50 0.40 3.43 1.53
CA VAL A 50 1.16 3.23 2.77
C VAL A 50 0.47 3.93 3.94
N SER A 51 0.07 5.20 3.79
CA SER A 51 -0.64 5.93 4.83
C SER A 51 -1.95 5.25 5.23
N ALA A 52 -2.76 4.83 4.26
CA ALA A 52 -4.03 4.15 4.54
C ALA A 52 -3.85 2.81 5.26
N LEU A 53 -2.81 2.03 4.92
CA LEU A 53 -2.49 0.79 5.63
C LEU A 53 -2.03 1.07 7.06
N HIS A 54 -1.19 2.09 7.25
CA HIS A 54 -0.67 2.46 8.57
C HIS A 54 -1.76 2.97 9.51
N GLU A 55 -2.76 3.70 9.00
CA GLU A 55 -3.92 4.16 9.78
C GLU A 55 -4.73 3.02 10.43
N VAL A 56 -4.66 1.81 9.86
CA VAL A 56 -5.35 0.62 10.42
C VAL A 56 -4.57 0.00 11.58
N ILE A 57 -3.24 0.12 11.61
CA ILE A 57 -2.37 -0.55 12.59
C ILE A 57 -2.81 -0.34 14.04
N PRO A 58 -3.10 0.89 14.52
CA PRO A 58 -3.54 1.15 15.89
C PRO A 58 -4.86 0.44 16.28
N HIS A 59 -5.64 0.03 15.29
CA HIS A 59 -6.90 -0.68 15.45
C HIS A 59 -6.76 -2.21 15.27
N SER A 60 -5.59 -2.67 14.83
CA SER A 60 -5.17 -4.08 14.88
C SER A 60 -4.29 -4.34 16.12
N GLY A 61 -3.96 -5.60 16.43
CA GLY A 61 -2.98 -5.92 17.49
C GLY A 61 -3.49 -6.22 18.91
N GLN A 62 -4.75 -5.92 19.23
CA GLN A 62 -5.26 -6.11 20.60
C GLN A 62 -5.56 -7.59 20.97
N GLU A 63 -5.64 -8.48 19.97
CA GLU A 63 -5.92 -9.91 20.14
C GLU A 63 -5.00 -10.73 19.23
N PRO A 64 -4.68 -12.01 19.54
CA PRO A 64 -3.79 -12.82 18.70
C PRO A 64 -4.22 -12.93 17.23
N ARG A 65 -5.53 -12.86 16.95
CA ARG A 65 -6.05 -12.88 15.57
C ARG A 65 -5.86 -11.55 14.84
N SER A 66 -5.94 -10.43 15.55
CA SER A 66 -5.73 -9.09 15.00
C SER A 66 -4.23 -8.72 14.94
N GLU A 67 -3.39 -9.30 15.79
CA GLU A 67 -1.91 -9.22 15.69
C GLU A 67 -1.41 -9.80 14.36
N ALA A 68 -1.96 -10.92 13.91
CA ALA A 68 -1.63 -11.46 12.59
C ALA A 68 -2.10 -10.58 11.43
N LEU A 69 -3.07 -9.67 11.63
CA LEU A 69 -3.43 -8.66 10.62
C LEU A 69 -2.41 -7.52 10.65
N GLU A 70 -2.03 -7.05 11.84
CA GLU A 70 -1.00 -6.03 12.01
C GLU A 70 0.30 -6.41 11.30
N HIS A 71 0.83 -7.60 11.56
CA HIS A 71 2.05 -8.08 10.89
C HIS A 71 1.92 -8.21 9.37
N LEU A 72 0.73 -8.55 8.87
CA LEU A 72 0.48 -8.55 7.43
C LEU A 72 0.59 -7.12 6.87
N LEU A 73 -0.03 -6.14 7.54
CA LEU A 73 0.01 -4.73 7.16
C LEU A 73 1.45 -4.19 7.18
N GLU A 74 2.21 -4.47 8.23
CA GLU A 74 3.62 -4.07 8.36
C GLU A 74 4.48 -4.61 7.21
N HIS A 75 4.34 -5.89 6.85
CA HIS A 75 5.09 -6.46 5.73
C HIS A 75 4.68 -5.85 4.39
N THR A 76 3.38 -5.59 4.17
CA THR A 76 2.92 -4.90 2.96
C THR A 76 3.45 -3.48 2.90
N ILE A 77 3.43 -2.73 4.01
CA ILE A 77 4.00 -1.38 4.11
C ILE A 77 5.49 -1.41 3.79
N MET A 78 6.25 -2.32 4.41
CA MET A 78 7.69 -2.43 4.15
C MET A 78 8.01 -2.65 2.67
N ARG A 79 7.26 -3.52 1.98
CA ARG A 79 7.43 -3.75 0.53
C ARG A 79 7.06 -2.51 -0.29
N LYS A 80 5.98 -1.81 0.06
CA LYS A 80 5.57 -0.59 -0.62
C LYS A 80 6.57 0.54 -0.42
N GLN A 81 7.13 0.66 0.78
CA GLN A 81 8.18 1.63 1.06
C GLN A 81 9.41 1.39 0.16
N GLN A 82 9.83 0.14 -0.05
CA GLN A 82 10.90 -0.18 -1.00
C GLN A 82 10.57 0.25 -2.44
N GLN A 83 9.30 0.18 -2.86
CA GLN A 83 8.88 0.68 -4.17
C GLN A 83 8.91 2.20 -4.25
N ILE A 84 8.42 2.88 -3.21
CA ILE A 84 8.48 4.34 -3.07
C ILE A 84 9.93 4.80 -3.18
N ASP A 85 10.83 4.20 -2.42
CA ASP A 85 12.26 4.55 -2.41
C ASP A 85 12.88 4.35 -3.80
N TYR A 86 12.55 3.24 -4.47
CA TYR A 86 12.99 2.98 -5.84
C TYR A 86 12.46 4.02 -6.84
N LEU A 87 11.17 4.37 -6.77
CA LEU A 87 10.54 5.35 -7.65
C LEU A 87 11.10 6.76 -7.44
N TRP A 88 11.34 7.16 -6.20
CA TRP A 88 12.02 8.40 -5.85
C TRP A 88 13.41 8.48 -6.48
N HIS A 89 14.20 7.40 -6.38
CA HIS A 89 15.52 7.36 -6.99
C HIS A 89 15.48 7.36 -8.52
N ALA A 90 14.49 6.71 -9.14
CA ALA A 90 14.37 6.63 -10.59
C ALA A 90 13.90 7.93 -11.26
N SER A 91 13.36 8.87 -10.48
CA SER A 91 12.66 10.06 -11.00
C SER A 91 13.48 11.36 -10.95
N ASP A 92 14.75 11.32 -10.49
CA ASP A 92 15.63 12.49 -10.30
C ASP A 92 14.92 13.65 -9.55
N LEU A 93 13.95 13.33 -8.69
CA LEU A 93 13.25 14.29 -7.85
C LEU A 93 14.15 14.74 -6.69
N GLU A 94 14.16 16.04 -6.37
CA GLU A 94 15.27 16.67 -5.64
C GLU A 94 15.50 16.23 -4.17
N GLN A 95 14.64 15.43 -3.50
CA GLN A 95 14.95 14.90 -2.15
C GLN A 95 14.10 13.67 -1.76
N PRO A 96 14.65 12.63 -1.09
CA PRO A 96 13.84 11.81 -0.20
C PRO A 96 13.50 12.61 1.07
N LEU A 97 12.26 12.54 1.56
CA LEU A 97 11.90 13.14 2.85
C LEU A 97 12.28 12.22 4.02
N ALA A 98 12.84 12.85 5.05
CA ALA A 98 13.21 12.29 6.33
C ALA A 98 12.04 11.60 7.06
N ASP A 99 12.43 10.71 7.98
CA ASP A 99 11.63 9.93 8.95
C ASP A 99 10.28 10.52 9.38
#